data_AF-A0A1A7ZNR1-F1
#
_entry.id   AF-A0A1A7ZNR1-F1
#
_cell.length_a   1.000
_cell.length_b   1.000
_cell.length_c   1.000
_cell.angle_alpha   90.00
_cell.angle_beta   90.00
_cell.angle_gamma   90.00
#
_symmetry.space_group_name_H-M   'P 1'
#
loop_
_entity.id
_entity.type
_entity.pdbx_description
1 polymer ?
#
loop_
_entity_poly.entity_id
_entity_poly.type
_entity_poly.pdbx_seq_one_letter_code
_entity_poly.pdbx_strand_id
1 'polypeptide(L)'
;MAPSLAQAYRRRWWMAVTAIMENLLFSAVLLGWASLLIMLKNEGFYSHLCIENETVLTNETAVEESGWRSCVEQDEILNLGFTIGSFLLSAATLPLGILMDRYGPRPLRLVGSSCFAASCAMMAVAAYDPAVLSVLIFFAVSFNGFGGICLTFTSLTLSNMFGNIRLTILSLMFGSYASSAVTFPGVKLIYDVGVSFRLIMWVWTGMACMVFLNCYLNWPGESFPAPEDNRYTEEMRMNRVVTEYRTTGDNHETVTEDESGTSQLEHNPRGSRTKASVPFCQSVCSPIFLWSILTMAVTQLRLIFFMGAMNKMIEFLVMHGDPHPSEELRKIVKEQVGFYSSIFGAIQLLCLLTCPLIGYIMDWRMEECEAEDPNTPMNLRWCHLSFTPS
;
A
#
# COMPACT_ATOMS: atom_id res chain seq x y z
N MET A 1 -23.62 2.46 -13.27
CA MET A 1 -24.14 2.26 -11.89
C MET A 1 -23.11 1.42 -11.14
N ALA A 2 -22.77 1.76 -9.88
CA ALA A 2 -21.83 0.94 -9.10
C ALA A 2 -22.47 -0.43 -8.78
N PRO A 3 -21.70 -1.54 -8.76
CA PRO A 3 -22.22 -2.84 -8.36
C PRO A 3 -22.64 -2.83 -6.89
N SER A 4 -23.61 -3.68 -6.54
CA SER A 4 -24.04 -3.83 -5.15
C SER A 4 -23.04 -4.67 -4.34
N LEU A 5 -23.08 -4.54 -3.01
CA LEU A 5 -22.24 -5.34 -2.12
C LEU A 5 -22.44 -6.85 -2.34
N ALA A 6 -23.67 -7.31 -2.55
CA ALA A 6 -23.97 -8.71 -2.85
C ALA A 6 -23.31 -9.20 -4.16
N GLN A 7 -23.24 -8.37 -5.19
CA GLN A 7 -22.53 -8.70 -6.42
C GLN A 7 -21.01 -8.79 -6.19
N ALA A 8 -20.44 -7.90 -5.38
CA ALA A 8 -19.04 -7.94 -4.99
C ALA A 8 -18.71 -9.24 -4.23
N TYR A 9 -19.55 -9.67 -3.29
CA TYR A 9 -19.38 -10.95 -2.58
C TYR A 9 -19.33 -12.16 -3.50
N ARG A 10 -20.16 -12.19 -4.57
CA ARG A 10 -20.09 -13.25 -5.58
C ARG A 10 -18.80 -13.23 -6.39
N ARG A 11 -18.14 -12.08 -6.50
CA ARG A 11 -16.88 -11.89 -7.25
C ARG A 11 -15.65 -11.77 -6.34
N ARG A 12 -15.78 -12.08 -5.05
CA ARG A 12 -14.73 -11.82 -4.03
C ARG A 12 -13.35 -12.38 -4.40
N TRP A 13 -13.28 -13.58 -5.00
CA TRP A 13 -12.02 -14.19 -5.41
C TRP A 13 -11.38 -13.47 -6.59
N TRP A 14 -12.17 -13.06 -7.59
CA TRP A 14 -11.69 -12.21 -8.68
C TRP A 14 -11.12 -10.90 -8.11
N MET A 15 -11.88 -10.24 -7.26
CA MET A 15 -11.45 -8.97 -6.63
C MET A 15 -10.17 -9.14 -5.82
N ALA A 16 -10.04 -10.23 -5.06
CA ALA A 16 -8.83 -10.50 -4.26
C ALA A 16 -7.61 -10.75 -5.14
N VAL A 17 -7.73 -11.60 -6.15
CA VAL A 17 -6.63 -11.87 -7.10
C VAL A 17 -6.23 -10.59 -7.83
N THR A 18 -7.19 -9.82 -8.34
CA THR A 18 -6.87 -8.55 -8.99
C THR A 18 -6.27 -7.55 -8.02
N ALA A 19 -6.74 -7.45 -6.78
CA ALA A 19 -6.19 -6.53 -5.78
C ALA A 19 -4.74 -6.88 -5.41
N ILE A 20 -4.40 -8.18 -5.31
CA ILE A 20 -3.03 -8.64 -5.08
C ILE A 20 -2.13 -8.26 -6.26
N MET A 21 -2.57 -8.52 -7.49
CA MET A 21 -1.82 -8.14 -8.70
C MET A 21 -1.68 -6.63 -8.84
N GLU A 22 -2.75 -5.89 -8.54
CA GLU A 22 -2.78 -4.43 -8.59
C GLU A 22 -1.86 -3.82 -7.54
N ASN A 23 -1.84 -4.36 -6.32
CA ASN A 23 -0.87 -3.96 -5.31
C ASN A 23 0.55 -4.28 -5.78
N LEU A 24 0.81 -5.48 -6.30
CA LEU A 24 2.14 -5.87 -6.75
C LEU A 24 2.69 -4.92 -7.83
N LEU A 25 1.86 -4.49 -8.78
CA LEU A 25 2.30 -3.75 -9.96
C LEU A 25 2.07 -2.23 -9.89
N PHE A 26 1.20 -1.74 -9.02
CA PHE A 26 0.76 -0.34 -9.01
C PHE A 26 0.65 0.29 -7.60
N SER A 27 1.17 -0.36 -6.55
CA SER A 27 1.19 0.25 -5.21
C SER A 27 2.50 0.96 -4.88
N ALA A 28 3.35 0.39 -4.04
CA ALA A 28 4.59 0.97 -3.57
C ALA A 28 5.78 0.62 -4.47
N VAL A 29 5.60 0.76 -5.77
CA VAL A 29 6.68 0.48 -6.74
C VAL A 29 7.89 1.37 -6.52
N LEU A 30 7.72 2.58 -5.95
CA LEU A 30 8.82 3.46 -5.53
C LEU A 30 9.80 2.77 -4.55
N LEU A 31 9.40 1.72 -3.83
CA LEU A 31 10.33 0.90 -3.04
C LEU A 31 11.35 0.15 -3.90
N GLY A 32 11.20 0.14 -5.23
CA GLY A 32 12.18 -0.33 -6.21
C GLY A 32 12.99 0.80 -6.84
N TRP A 33 12.99 2.00 -6.24
CA TRP A 33 13.54 3.24 -6.81
C TRP A 33 14.93 3.09 -7.42
N ALA A 34 15.83 2.35 -6.79
CA ALA A 34 17.19 2.18 -7.25
C ALA A 34 17.31 1.68 -8.70
N SER A 35 16.37 0.85 -9.18
CA SER A 35 16.32 0.44 -10.58
C SER A 35 15.77 1.52 -11.50
N LEU A 36 14.75 2.26 -11.05
CA LEU A 36 14.20 3.41 -11.79
C LEU A 36 15.22 4.53 -11.94
N LEU A 37 15.98 4.84 -10.89
CA LEU A 37 17.02 5.86 -10.90
C LEU A 37 18.04 5.58 -12.00
N ILE A 38 18.47 4.33 -12.17
CA ILE A 38 19.38 3.93 -13.25
C ILE A 38 18.76 4.22 -14.62
N MET A 39 17.49 3.83 -14.83
CA MET A 39 16.80 4.08 -16.09
C MET A 39 16.63 5.58 -16.39
N LEU A 40 16.23 6.39 -15.39
CA LEU A 40 16.08 7.83 -15.57
C LEU A 40 17.40 8.52 -15.95
N LYS A 41 18.51 8.10 -15.34
CA LYS A 41 19.84 8.59 -15.71
C LYS A 41 20.22 8.19 -17.14
N ASN A 42 19.93 6.96 -17.53
CA ASN A 42 20.19 6.46 -18.89
C ASN A 42 19.31 7.14 -19.95
N GLU A 43 18.14 7.65 -19.57
CA GLU A 43 17.28 8.48 -20.44
C GLU A 43 17.70 9.96 -20.47
N GLY A 44 18.65 10.37 -19.63
CA GLY A 44 19.19 11.74 -19.63
C GLY A 44 18.43 12.73 -18.75
N PHE A 45 17.59 12.27 -17.81
CA PHE A 45 16.90 13.16 -16.88
C PHE A 45 17.91 13.95 -16.05
N TYR A 46 17.80 15.28 -16.04
CA TYR A 46 18.73 16.18 -15.36
C TYR A 46 20.22 16.05 -15.74
N SER A 47 20.53 15.46 -16.91
CA SER A 47 21.92 15.34 -17.38
C SER A 47 22.62 16.69 -17.56
N HIS A 48 21.84 17.75 -17.83
CA HIS A 48 22.33 19.13 -17.96
C HIS A 48 22.95 19.72 -16.68
N LEU A 49 22.69 19.14 -15.51
CA LEU A 49 23.32 19.57 -14.26
C LEU A 49 24.77 19.09 -14.16
N CYS A 50 25.14 18.08 -14.95
CA CYS A 50 26.50 17.56 -14.99
C CYS A 50 27.36 18.45 -15.91
N ILE A 51 28.01 19.46 -15.32
CA ILE A 51 28.85 20.42 -16.03
C ILE A 51 30.09 19.71 -16.62
N GLU A 52 30.44 20.03 -17.86
CA GLU A 52 31.74 19.71 -18.42
C GLU A 52 32.79 20.66 -17.84
N ASN A 53 33.80 20.12 -17.15
CA ASN A 53 35.02 20.90 -16.97
C ASN A 53 35.68 21.05 -18.35
N GLU A 54 35.43 22.17 -19.04
CA GLU A 54 36.07 22.59 -20.31
C GLU A 54 37.60 22.88 -20.18
N THR A 55 38.36 22.05 -19.45
CA THR A 55 39.80 22.26 -19.27
C THR A 55 40.65 21.01 -19.45
N VAL A 56 40.25 20.11 -20.36
CA VAL A 56 41.22 19.20 -20.98
C VAL A 56 41.07 19.24 -22.49
N LEU A 57 41.90 20.09 -23.09
CA LEU A 57 42.20 20.11 -24.51
C LEU A 57 42.90 18.79 -24.86
N THR A 58 42.13 17.79 -25.28
CA THR A 58 42.67 16.65 -26.05
C THR A 58 41.72 16.33 -27.18
N ASN A 59 42.30 16.46 -28.38
CA ASN A 59 41.74 16.19 -29.69
C ASN A 59 40.79 14.99 -29.76
N GLU A 60 39.80 15.17 -30.62
CA GLU A 60 38.87 14.19 -31.17
C GLU A 60 39.44 12.77 -31.29
N THR A 61 38.91 11.87 -30.48
CA THR A 61 38.14 10.71 -30.95
C THR A 61 37.13 10.42 -29.85
N ALA A 62 35.99 11.12 -29.90
CA ALA A 62 34.83 10.77 -29.10
C ALA A 62 34.35 9.40 -29.56
N VAL A 63 34.85 8.36 -28.92
CA VAL A 63 34.19 7.05 -28.94
C VAL A 63 32.77 7.30 -28.48
N GLU A 64 31.80 7.01 -29.34
CA GLU A 64 30.37 7.03 -29.06
C GLU A 64 30.06 6.06 -27.90
N GLU A 65 30.33 6.45 -26.66
CA GLU A 65 29.58 5.91 -25.52
C GLU A 65 28.23 6.61 -25.54
N SER A 66 27.24 5.92 -26.12
CA SER A 66 25.84 6.31 -26.23
C SER A 66 25.12 6.37 -24.87
N GLY A 67 25.69 7.07 -23.89
CA GLY A 67 25.18 7.17 -22.53
C GLY A 67 25.38 8.56 -21.95
N TRP A 68 24.31 9.14 -21.41
CA TRP A 68 24.38 10.40 -20.70
C TRP A 68 25.35 10.29 -19.51
N ARG A 69 26.18 11.32 -19.30
CA ARG A 69 27.03 11.41 -18.11
C ARG A 69 26.16 11.55 -16.87
N SER A 70 26.60 10.90 -15.78
CA SER A 70 25.96 10.99 -14.47
C SER A 70 26.86 11.62 -13.43
N CYS A 71 26.30 12.48 -12.58
CA CYS A 71 26.99 13.22 -11.53
C CYS A 71 26.21 13.18 -10.20
N VAL A 72 26.82 13.70 -9.13
CA VAL A 72 26.22 13.69 -7.78
C VAL A 72 24.97 14.59 -7.72
N GLU A 73 25.02 15.74 -8.37
CA GLU A 73 23.95 16.73 -8.43
C GLU A 73 22.69 16.16 -9.10
N GLN A 74 22.87 15.35 -10.16
CA GLN A 74 21.80 14.61 -10.83
C GLN A 74 21.15 13.59 -9.88
N ASP A 75 21.96 12.85 -9.10
CA ASP A 75 21.45 11.88 -8.14
C ASP A 75 20.68 12.56 -7.00
N GLU A 76 21.17 13.69 -6.49
CA GLU A 76 20.52 14.46 -5.42
C GLU A 76 19.14 14.98 -5.83
N ILE A 77 19.02 15.60 -7.01
CA ILE A 77 17.73 16.14 -7.47
C ILE A 77 16.71 15.03 -7.76
N LEU A 78 17.14 13.90 -8.34
CA LEU A 78 16.27 12.75 -8.58
C LEU A 78 15.84 12.09 -7.25
N ASN A 79 16.77 11.95 -6.30
CA ASN A 79 16.46 11.42 -4.96
C ASN A 79 15.56 12.35 -4.15
N LEU A 80 15.61 13.67 -4.38
CA LEU A 80 14.63 14.59 -3.81
C LEU A 80 13.22 14.28 -4.34
N GLY A 81 13.08 14.04 -5.64
CA GLY A 81 11.82 13.58 -6.24
C GLY A 81 11.31 12.29 -5.58
N PHE A 82 12.17 11.27 -5.46
CA PHE A 82 11.85 10.03 -4.76
C PHE A 82 11.42 10.25 -3.30
N THR A 83 12.09 11.15 -2.59
CA THR A 83 11.77 11.49 -1.20
C THR A 83 10.37 12.09 -1.09
N ILE A 84 10.00 13.01 -2.00
CA ILE A 84 8.66 13.61 -2.04
C ILE A 84 7.59 12.53 -2.35
N GLY A 85 7.85 11.67 -3.33
CA GLY A 85 6.93 10.57 -3.67
C GLY A 85 6.72 9.60 -2.50
N SER A 86 7.80 9.19 -1.84
CA SER A 86 7.77 8.30 -0.67
C SER A 86 7.13 8.96 0.56
N PHE A 87 7.32 10.27 0.73
CA PHE A 87 6.64 11.04 1.74
C PHE A 87 5.12 11.02 1.51
N LEU A 88 4.66 11.27 0.28
CA LEU A 88 3.22 11.23 -0.04
C LEU A 88 2.61 9.83 0.11
N LEU A 89 3.37 8.78 -0.23
CA LEU A 89 2.98 7.38 0.03
C LEU A 89 2.68 7.15 1.52
N SER A 90 3.41 7.80 2.43
CA SER A 90 3.23 7.62 3.88
C SER A 90 2.25 8.63 4.50
N ALA A 91 2.42 9.91 4.20
CA ALA A 91 1.68 11.03 4.81
C ALA A 91 0.19 11.04 4.43
N ALA A 92 -0.15 10.52 3.25
CA ALA A 92 -1.55 10.43 2.82
C ALA A 92 -2.36 9.40 3.61
N THR A 93 -1.73 8.47 4.34
CA THR A 93 -2.42 7.38 5.04
C THR A 93 -3.48 7.86 6.02
N LEU A 94 -3.18 8.86 6.85
CA LEU A 94 -4.12 9.38 7.85
C LEU A 94 -5.31 10.11 7.21
N PRO A 95 -5.10 11.08 6.29
CA PRO A 95 -6.20 11.68 5.54
C PRO A 95 -7.04 10.65 4.77
N LEU A 96 -6.39 9.67 4.14
CA LEU A 96 -7.08 8.62 3.39
C LEU A 96 -7.91 7.73 4.31
N GLY A 97 -7.44 7.42 5.52
CA GLY A 97 -8.25 6.70 6.52
C GLY A 97 -9.56 7.42 6.82
N ILE A 98 -9.49 8.73 7.13
CA ILE A 98 -10.69 9.55 7.41
C ILE A 98 -11.64 9.60 6.19
N LEU A 99 -11.07 9.75 4.99
CA LEU A 99 -11.86 9.77 3.75
C LEU A 99 -12.49 8.41 3.44
N MET A 100 -11.78 7.32 3.74
CA MET A 100 -12.26 5.95 3.54
C MET A 100 -13.41 5.62 4.48
N ASP A 101 -13.35 6.08 5.73
CA ASP A 101 -14.43 5.91 6.71
C ASP A 101 -15.70 6.67 6.28
N ARG A 102 -15.54 7.84 5.65
CA ARG A 102 -16.67 8.70 5.25
C ARG A 102 -17.28 8.33 3.90
N TYR A 103 -16.45 8.03 2.90
CA TYR A 103 -16.86 7.87 1.51
C TYR A 103 -16.71 6.44 0.99
N GLY A 104 -16.17 5.53 1.80
CA GLY A 104 -15.88 4.17 1.40
C GLY A 104 -14.67 4.04 0.46
N PRO A 105 -14.31 2.81 0.07
CA PRO A 105 -13.07 2.54 -0.67
C PRO A 105 -13.14 2.90 -2.16
N ARG A 106 -14.32 2.83 -2.79
CA ARG A 106 -14.48 3.01 -4.25
C ARG A 106 -13.99 4.37 -4.78
N PRO A 107 -14.41 5.53 -4.25
CA PRO A 107 -13.96 6.82 -4.80
C PRO A 107 -12.45 7.00 -4.64
N LEU A 108 -11.89 6.60 -3.50
CA LEU A 108 -10.44 6.67 -3.24
C LEU A 108 -9.66 5.80 -4.24
N ARG A 109 -10.17 4.59 -4.54
CA ARG A 109 -9.53 3.69 -5.50
C ARG A 109 -9.59 4.23 -6.94
N LEU A 110 -10.70 4.86 -7.34
CA LEU A 110 -10.81 5.50 -8.66
C LEU A 110 -9.84 6.69 -8.78
N VAL A 111 -9.76 7.54 -7.77
CA VAL A 111 -8.80 8.67 -7.75
C VAL A 111 -7.36 8.14 -7.75
N GLY A 112 -7.07 7.16 -6.89
CA GLY A 112 -5.74 6.55 -6.79
C GLY A 112 -5.25 5.92 -8.09
N SER A 113 -6.09 5.09 -8.74
CA SER A 113 -5.77 4.50 -10.05
C SER A 113 -5.59 5.55 -11.13
N SER A 114 -6.39 6.62 -11.14
CA SER A 114 -6.24 7.74 -12.07
C SER A 114 -4.92 8.48 -11.87
N CYS A 115 -4.55 8.76 -10.62
CA CYS A 115 -3.27 9.38 -10.28
C CYS A 115 -2.10 8.49 -10.70
N PHE A 116 -2.17 7.17 -10.47
CA PHE A 116 -1.11 6.25 -10.88
C PHE A 116 -0.97 6.18 -12.42
N ALA A 117 -2.09 6.13 -13.15
CA ALA A 117 -2.06 6.17 -14.61
C ALA A 117 -1.46 7.48 -15.14
N ALA A 118 -1.85 8.62 -14.55
CA ALA A 118 -1.28 9.92 -14.86
C ALA A 118 0.23 9.96 -14.58
N SER A 119 0.67 9.38 -13.47
CA SER A 119 2.10 9.25 -13.11
C SER A 119 2.91 8.54 -14.20
N CYS A 120 2.47 7.36 -14.64
CA CYS A 120 3.14 6.62 -15.72
C CYS A 120 3.14 7.41 -17.04
N ALA A 121 2.03 8.08 -17.37
CA ALA A 121 1.94 8.90 -18.57
C ALA A 121 2.92 10.08 -18.50
N MET A 122 3.01 10.75 -17.35
CA MET A 122 3.93 11.86 -17.13
C MET A 122 5.39 11.41 -17.24
N MET A 123 5.76 10.24 -16.70
CA MET A 123 7.09 9.66 -16.90
C MET A 123 7.38 9.39 -18.39
N ALA A 124 6.41 8.85 -19.13
CA ALA A 124 6.54 8.62 -20.57
C ALA A 124 6.71 9.92 -21.35
N VAL A 125 5.93 10.95 -21.02
CA VAL A 125 5.98 12.25 -21.69
C VAL A 125 7.31 12.95 -21.37
N ALA A 126 7.75 12.93 -20.11
CA ALA A 126 9.01 13.53 -19.68
C ALA A 126 10.24 12.99 -20.44
N ALA A 127 10.20 11.72 -20.83
CA ALA A 127 11.27 11.07 -21.57
C ALA A 127 11.35 11.49 -23.06
N TYR A 128 10.39 12.25 -23.61
CA TYR A 128 10.50 12.76 -24.99
C TYR A 128 11.56 13.85 -25.13
N ASP A 129 11.58 14.80 -24.18
CA ASP A 129 12.56 15.88 -24.10
C ASP A 129 12.98 16.07 -22.63
N PRO A 130 13.91 15.24 -22.14
CA PRO A 130 14.33 15.27 -20.74
C PRO A 130 15.03 16.58 -20.37
N ALA A 131 15.61 17.33 -21.31
CA ALA A 131 16.30 18.58 -21.00
C ALA A 131 15.35 19.63 -20.41
N VAL A 132 14.14 19.72 -20.95
CA VAL A 132 13.12 20.69 -20.52
C VAL A 132 12.10 20.06 -19.58
N LEU A 133 11.72 18.80 -19.83
CA LEU A 133 10.56 18.18 -19.20
C LEU A 133 10.91 17.33 -17.97
N SER A 134 12.19 17.25 -17.57
CA SER A 134 12.62 16.52 -16.36
C SER A 134 11.87 16.97 -15.10
N VAL A 135 11.44 18.24 -14.99
CA VAL A 135 10.64 18.74 -13.86
C VAL A 135 9.34 17.98 -13.64
N LEU A 136 8.80 17.38 -14.70
CA LEU A 136 7.58 16.59 -14.63
C LEU A 136 7.74 15.33 -13.77
N ILE A 137 8.99 14.87 -13.56
CA ILE A 137 9.27 13.71 -12.71
C ILE A 137 8.80 13.92 -11.27
N PHE A 138 8.87 15.15 -10.74
CA PHE A 138 8.42 15.48 -9.40
C PHE A 138 6.93 15.23 -9.21
N PHE A 139 6.13 15.67 -10.19
CA PHE A 139 4.69 15.41 -10.19
C PHE A 139 4.40 13.94 -10.45
N ALA A 140 5.14 13.30 -11.35
CA ALA A 140 4.97 11.90 -11.67
C ALA A 140 5.20 11.01 -10.44
N VAL A 141 6.31 11.14 -9.73
CA VAL A 141 6.60 10.36 -8.51
C VAL A 141 5.66 10.71 -7.36
N SER A 142 5.18 11.96 -7.28
CA SER A 142 4.19 12.38 -6.30
C SER A 142 2.84 11.68 -6.51
N PHE A 143 2.34 11.66 -7.75
CA PHE A 143 1.13 10.93 -8.12
C PHE A 143 1.32 9.42 -8.04
N ASN A 144 2.54 8.91 -8.25
CA ASN A 144 2.84 7.50 -8.06
C ASN A 144 2.67 7.10 -6.59
N GLY A 145 3.31 7.83 -5.68
CA GLY A 145 3.22 7.59 -4.23
C GLY A 145 1.79 7.73 -3.72
N PHE A 146 1.11 8.82 -4.06
CA PHE A 146 -0.28 9.03 -3.65
C PHE A 146 -1.25 7.98 -4.25
N GLY A 147 -1.11 7.68 -5.53
CA GLY A 147 -1.93 6.67 -6.21
C GLY A 147 -1.73 5.27 -5.62
N GLY A 148 -0.48 4.92 -5.33
CA GLY A 148 -0.11 3.61 -4.80
C GLY A 148 -0.64 3.35 -3.39
N ILE A 149 -0.57 4.35 -2.49
CA ILE A 149 -1.16 4.19 -1.15
C ILE A 149 -2.69 4.13 -1.21
N CYS A 150 -3.34 4.89 -2.10
CA CYS A 150 -4.80 4.80 -2.30
C CYS A 150 -5.23 3.39 -2.73
N LEU A 151 -4.51 2.79 -3.69
CA LEU A 151 -4.77 1.41 -4.12
C LEU A 151 -4.57 0.42 -2.97
N THR A 152 -3.48 0.56 -2.22
CA THR A 152 -3.17 -0.34 -1.10
C THR A 152 -4.23 -0.28 -0.02
N PHE A 153 -4.54 0.90 0.50
CA PHE A 153 -5.43 1.08 1.63
C PHE A 153 -6.85 0.58 1.32
N THR A 154 -7.31 0.86 0.10
CA THR A 154 -8.60 0.35 -0.37
C THR A 154 -8.58 -1.16 -0.58
N SER A 155 -7.46 -1.76 -1.00
CA SER A 155 -7.29 -3.23 -1.07
C SER A 155 -7.32 -3.89 0.31
N LEU A 156 -6.82 -3.24 1.37
CA LEU A 156 -6.85 -3.81 2.73
C LEU A 156 -8.30 -4.02 3.22
N THR A 157 -9.23 -3.13 2.87
CA THR A 157 -10.64 -3.29 3.26
C THR A 157 -11.32 -4.52 2.64
N LEU A 158 -10.77 -5.04 1.53
CA LEU A 158 -11.31 -6.20 0.83
C LEU A 158 -11.23 -7.48 1.66
N SER A 159 -10.24 -7.60 2.56
CA SER A 159 -10.07 -8.80 3.40
C SER A 159 -11.30 -9.06 4.28
N ASN A 160 -12.06 -8.03 4.62
CA ASN A 160 -13.26 -8.12 5.46
C ASN A 160 -14.33 -9.06 4.87
N MET A 161 -14.28 -9.35 3.57
CA MET A 161 -15.21 -10.26 2.89
C MET A 161 -14.93 -11.76 3.11
N PHE A 162 -13.81 -12.09 3.76
CA PHE A 162 -13.27 -13.45 3.83
C PHE A 162 -13.45 -14.16 5.17
N GLY A 163 -14.19 -13.58 6.13
CA GLY A 163 -14.55 -14.23 7.39
C GLY A 163 -13.34 -14.85 8.10
N ASN A 164 -13.32 -16.18 8.23
CA ASN A 164 -12.30 -16.95 8.94
C ASN A 164 -10.88 -16.84 8.36
N ILE A 165 -10.71 -16.51 7.08
CA ILE A 165 -9.37 -16.34 6.46
C ILE A 165 -9.01 -14.87 6.26
N ARG A 166 -9.67 -13.96 6.99
CA ARG A 166 -9.50 -12.51 6.84
C ARG A 166 -8.05 -12.08 7.04
N LEU A 167 -7.38 -12.52 8.11
CA LEU A 167 -6.02 -12.05 8.41
C LEU A 167 -4.99 -12.63 7.43
N THR A 168 -5.23 -13.82 6.90
CA THR A 168 -4.46 -14.44 5.82
C THR A 168 -4.54 -13.62 4.54
N ILE A 169 -5.76 -13.20 4.14
CA ILE A 169 -5.93 -12.34 2.95
C ILE A 169 -5.36 -10.95 3.21
N LEU A 170 -5.57 -10.38 4.40
CA LEU A 170 -5.01 -9.08 4.78
C LEU A 170 -3.48 -9.10 4.75
N SER A 171 -2.85 -10.13 5.31
CA SER A 171 -1.39 -10.25 5.31
C SER A 171 -0.85 -10.50 3.90
N LEU A 172 -1.57 -11.23 3.05
CA LEU A 172 -1.23 -11.38 1.63
C LEU A 172 -1.28 -10.03 0.89
N MET A 173 -2.24 -9.16 1.22
CA MET A 173 -2.28 -7.79 0.68
C MET A 173 -1.05 -6.97 1.12
N PHE A 174 -0.66 -7.03 2.39
CA PHE A 174 0.58 -6.39 2.87
C PHE A 174 1.83 -6.98 2.20
N GLY A 175 1.88 -8.30 2.03
CA GLY A 175 2.94 -8.99 1.32
C GLY A 175 3.07 -8.50 -0.13
N SER A 176 1.94 -8.40 -0.85
CA SER A 176 1.92 -7.88 -2.22
C SER A 176 2.36 -6.42 -2.33
N TYR A 177 2.00 -5.59 -1.35
CA TYR A 177 2.47 -4.21 -1.24
C TYR A 177 3.98 -4.15 -1.04
N ALA A 178 4.53 -4.90 -0.09
CA ALA A 178 5.99 -4.93 0.15
C ALA A 178 6.74 -5.47 -1.07
N SER A 179 6.22 -6.51 -1.71
CA SER A 179 6.81 -7.09 -2.92
C SER A 179 6.73 -6.19 -4.15
N SER A 180 5.94 -5.11 -4.13
CA SER A 180 5.78 -4.22 -5.30
C SER A 180 7.06 -3.53 -5.75
N ALA A 181 8.06 -3.44 -4.86
CA ALA A 181 9.40 -2.99 -5.19
C ALA A 181 10.07 -3.77 -6.33
N VAL A 182 9.65 -5.03 -6.59
CA VAL A 182 10.17 -5.83 -7.70
C VAL A 182 9.81 -5.25 -9.07
N THR A 183 8.80 -4.40 -9.14
CA THR A 183 8.25 -3.89 -10.41
C THR A 183 9.27 -3.08 -11.18
N PHE A 184 9.99 -2.14 -10.55
CA PHE A 184 11.03 -1.38 -11.25
C PHE A 184 12.24 -2.20 -11.69
N PRO A 185 12.78 -3.14 -10.89
CA PRO A 185 13.72 -4.16 -11.36
C PRO A 185 13.19 -4.94 -12.56
N GLY A 186 11.93 -5.39 -12.53
CA GLY A 186 11.31 -6.09 -13.65
C GLY A 186 11.23 -5.22 -14.91
N VAL A 187 10.83 -3.95 -14.76
CA VAL A 187 10.83 -2.95 -15.84
C VAL A 187 12.24 -2.68 -16.36
N LYS A 188 13.23 -2.62 -15.46
CA LYS A 188 14.64 -2.47 -15.82
C LYS A 188 15.16 -3.63 -16.66
N LEU A 189 14.79 -4.88 -16.34
CA LEU A 189 15.14 -6.03 -17.18
C LEU A 189 14.59 -5.90 -18.60
N ILE A 190 13.35 -5.42 -18.75
CA ILE A 190 12.74 -5.18 -20.07
C ILE A 190 13.49 -4.06 -20.81
N TYR A 191 13.86 -3.00 -20.10
CA TYR A 191 14.64 -1.88 -20.63
C TYR A 191 16.03 -2.30 -21.09
N ASP A 192 16.74 -3.11 -20.29
CA ASP A 192 18.11 -3.58 -20.58
C ASP A 192 18.16 -4.52 -21.81
N VAL A 193 17.04 -5.18 -22.17
CA VAL A 193 16.89 -5.97 -23.42
C VAL A 193 16.71 -5.07 -24.66
N GLY A 194 16.64 -3.74 -24.48
CA GLY A 194 16.58 -2.76 -25.56
C GLY A 194 15.19 -2.20 -25.86
N VAL A 195 14.19 -2.49 -25.03
CA VAL A 195 12.86 -1.89 -25.18
C VAL A 195 12.90 -0.44 -24.69
N SER A 196 12.45 0.50 -25.53
CA SER A 196 12.43 1.93 -25.18
C SER A 196 11.66 2.22 -23.89
N PHE A 197 12.24 3.02 -23.00
CA PHE A 197 11.61 3.49 -21.76
C PHE A 197 10.21 4.09 -22.00
N ARG A 198 10.08 4.91 -23.05
CA ARG A 198 8.81 5.55 -23.44
C ARG A 198 7.71 4.52 -23.69
N LEU A 199 8.03 3.46 -24.44
CA LEU A 199 7.07 2.39 -24.74
C LEU A 199 6.66 1.65 -23.47
N ILE A 200 7.62 1.32 -22.61
CA ILE A 200 7.34 0.62 -21.34
C ILE A 200 6.40 1.46 -20.47
N MET A 201 6.67 2.76 -20.33
CA MET A 201 5.84 3.66 -19.52
C MET A 201 4.43 3.84 -20.10
N TRP A 202 4.27 3.96 -21.42
CA TRP A 202 2.93 4.01 -22.04
C TRP A 202 2.14 2.71 -21.90
N VAL A 203 2.79 1.55 -22.04
CA VAL A 203 2.16 0.25 -21.78
C VAL A 203 1.71 0.18 -20.32
N TRP A 204 2.55 0.65 -19.40
CA TRP A 204 2.22 0.66 -17.98
C TRP A 204 1.07 1.62 -17.64
N THR A 205 0.98 2.79 -18.29
CA THR A 205 -0.21 3.65 -18.26
C THR A 205 -1.45 2.91 -18.71
N GLY A 206 -1.37 2.17 -19.82
CA GLY A 206 -2.48 1.34 -20.31
C GLY A 206 -2.95 0.31 -19.28
N MET A 207 -2.01 -0.38 -18.64
CA MET A 207 -2.32 -1.33 -17.57
C MET A 207 -2.91 -0.63 -16.33
N ALA A 208 -2.42 0.55 -15.94
CA ALA A 208 -2.98 1.33 -14.84
C ALA A 208 -4.42 1.81 -15.15
N CYS A 209 -4.72 2.15 -16.41
CA CYS A 209 -6.09 2.41 -16.85
C CYS A 209 -6.98 1.16 -16.73
N MET A 210 -6.46 -0.05 -16.92
CA MET A 210 -7.22 -1.27 -16.66
C MET A 210 -7.56 -1.44 -15.18
N VAL A 211 -6.69 -1.02 -14.26
CA VAL A 211 -6.98 -0.99 -12.80
C VAL A 211 -8.16 -0.06 -12.51
N PHE A 212 -8.19 1.12 -13.14
CA PHE A 212 -9.32 2.03 -13.04
C PHE A 212 -10.61 1.39 -13.54
N LEU A 213 -10.58 0.72 -14.69
CA LEU A 213 -11.72 0.01 -15.25
C LEU A 213 -12.18 -1.14 -14.35
N ASN A 214 -11.24 -1.92 -13.81
CA ASN A 214 -11.54 -3.00 -12.88
C ASN A 214 -12.22 -2.47 -11.61
N CYS A 215 -11.72 -1.35 -11.06
CA CYS A 215 -12.36 -0.62 -9.98
C CYS A 215 -13.79 -0.18 -10.35
N TYR A 216 -13.94 0.47 -11.50
CA TYR A 216 -15.21 1.00 -11.95
C TYR A 216 -16.27 -0.11 -12.10
N LEU A 217 -15.89 -1.28 -12.60
CA LEU A 217 -16.79 -2.39 -12.90
C LEU A 217 -17.06 -3.33 -11.71
N ASN A 218 -16.08 -3.54 -10.82
CA ASN A 218 -16.15 -4.58 -9.79
C ASN A 218 -16.27 -4.08 -8.35
N TRP A 219 -15.78 -2.88 -8.00
CA TRP A 219 -15.83 -2.43 -6.60
C TRP A 219 -17.22 -1.90 -6.23
N PRO A 220 -17.79 -2.29 -5.07
CA PRO A 220 -19.13 -1.86 -4.67
C PRO A 220 -19.17 -0.36 -4.34
N GLY A 221 -20.36 0.24 -4.43
CA GLY A 221 -20.59 1.60 -3.93
C GLY A 221 -20.64 1.69 -2.41
N GLU A 222 -21.08 0.62 -1.76
CA GLU A 222 -21.14 0.45 -0.31
C GLU A 222 -19.75 0.06 0.25
N SER A 223 -19.43 0.49 1.46
CA SER A 223 -18.23 0.05 2.18
C SER A 223 -18.34 -1.41 2.61
N PHE A 224 -17.20 -2.08 2.76
CA PHE A 224 -17.18 -3.42 3.36
C PHE A 224 -17.41 -3.30 4.86
N PRO A 225 -18.39 -4.01 5.45
CA PRO A 225 -18.69 -3.91 6.86
C PRO A 225 -17.49 -4.33 7.70
N ALA A 226 -17.23 -3.61 8.79
CA ALA A 226 -16.17 -3.97 9.70
C ALA A 226 -16.50 -5.30 10.39
N PRO A 227 -15.49 -6.06 10.84
CA PRO A 227 -15.74 -7.32 11.52
C PRO A 227 -16.57 -7.19 12.81
N GLU A 228 -16.39 -6.07 13.52
CA GLU A 228 -17.15 -5.75 14.73
C GLU A 228 -18.63 -5.49 14.41
N ASP A 229 -18.92 -4.83 13.28
CA ASP A 229 -20.28 -4.59 12.81
C ASP A 229 -20.97 -5.90 12.40
N ASN A 230 -20.24 -6.82 11.76
CA ASN A 230 -20.76 -8.15 11.41
C ASN A 230 -21.09 -8.96 12.67
N ARG A 231 -20.19 -8.99 13.67
CA ARG A 231 -20.44 -9.67 14.96
C ARG A 231 -21.63 -9.09 15.69
N TYR A 232 -21.74 -7.77 15.78
CA TYR A 232 -22.89 -7.11 16.42
C TYR A 232 -24.20 -7.41 15.68
N THR A 233 -24.17 -7.40 14.34
CA THR A 233 -25.35 -7.70 13.53
C THR A 233 -25.76 -9.18 13.66
N GLU A 234 -24.81 -10.10 13.72
CA GLU A 234 -25.07 -11.53 13.97
C GLU A 234 -25.58 -11.78 15.40
N GLU A 235 -24.97 -11.16 16.42
CA GLU A 235 -25.46 -11.22 17.80
C GLU A 235 -26.88 -10.66 17.94
N MET A 236 -27.19 -9.54 17.29
CA MET A 236 -28.55 -8.99 17.23
C MET A 236 -29.52 -9.93 16.52
N ARG A 237 -29.12 -10.53 15.40
CA ARG A 237 -29.98 -11.44 14.62
C ARG A 237 -30.23 -12.72 15.40
N MET A 238 -29.23 -13.24 16.09
CA MET A 238 -29.33 -14.40 16.96
C MET A 238 -30.20 -14.09 18.19
N ASN A 239 -30.03 -12.93 18.83
CA ASN A 239 -30.89 -12.48 19.92
C ASN A 239 -32.35 -12.28 19.46
N ARG A 240 -32.57 -11.75 18.25
CA ARG A 240 -33.92 -11.60 17.68
C ARG A 240 -34.56 -12.96 17.38
N VAL A 241 -33.82 -13.90 16.79
CA VAL A 241 -34.30 -15.27 16.54
C VAL A 241 -34.57 -16.03 17.85
N VAL A 242 -33.72 -15.87 18.86
CA VAL A 242 -33.93 -16.44 20.21
C VAL A 242 -35.15 -15.81 20.89
N THR A 243 -35.39 -14.52 20.68
CA THR A 243 -36.58 -13.83 21.19
C THR A 243 -37.85 -14.32 20.50
N GLU A 244 -37.86 -14.44 19.17
CA GLU A 244 -38.99 -15.00 18.40
C GLU A 244 -39.30 -16.46 18.79
N TYR A 245 -38.27 -17.29 19.05
CA TYR A 245 -38.48 -18.66 19.53
C TYR A 245 -39.10 -18.70 20.94
N ARG A 246 -38.72 -17.77 21.83
CA ARG A 246 -39.33 -17.63 23.16
C ARG A 246 -40.79 -17.16 23.10
N THR A 247 -41.13 -16.27 22.20
CA THR A 247 -42.53 -15.78 22.05
C THR A 247 -43.45 -16.81 21.38
N THR A 248 -42.90 -17.74 20.61
CA THR A 248 -43.69 -18.80 19.94
C THR A 248 -43.93 -20.02 20.85
N GLY A 249 -43.17 -20.16 21.94
CA GLY A 249 -43.24 -21.30 22.87
C GLY A 249 -44.20 -21.13 24.05
N ASP A 250 -44.77 -19.95 24.27
CA ASP A 250 -45.61 -19.65 25.43
C ASP A 250 -46.93 -18.99 24.97
N ASN A 251 -47.82 -19.79 24.38
CA ASN A 251 -49.20 -19.38 24.12
C ASN A 251 -50.16 -20.44 24.68
N HIS A 252 -50.53 -20.27 25.94
CA HIS A 252 -51.78 -20.81 26.48
C HIS A 252 -52.53 -19.70 27.24
N GLU A 253 -53.62 -19.23 26.62
CA GLU A 253 -54.85 -18.58 27.13
C GLU A 253 -54.70 -17.42 28.15
N THR A 254 -55.26 -16.22 27.95
CA THR A 254 -56.69 -15.91 27.74
C THR A 254 -56.92 -14.54 27.07
N VAL A 255 -58.06 -14.45 26.38
CA VAL A 255 -58.63 -13.26 25.73
C VAL A 255 -59.35 -12.37 26.76
N THR A 256 -59.11 -11.05 26.72
CA THR A 256 -60.13 -10.00 26.92
C THR A 256 -59.67 -8.70 26.25
N GLU A 257 -60.53 -8.14 25.40
CA GLU A 257 -60.45 -6.80 24.80
C GLU A 257 -60.70 -5.70 25.86
N ASP A 258 -59.98 -4.57 25.84
CA ASP A 258 -60.58 -3.23 25.64
C ASP A 258 -59.59 -2.05 25.58
N GLU A 259 -59.99 -1.09 24.75
CA GLU A 259 -59.72 0.35 24.61
C GLU A 259 -58.42 1.08 25.06
N SER A 260 -57.81 1.74 24.07
CA SER A 260 -57.29 3.13 24.03
C SER A 260 -57.11 3.89 25.36
N GLY A 261 -55.86 4.26 25.67
CA GLY A 261 -55.57 5.32 26.64
C GLY A 261 -54.09 5.52 26.94
N THR A 262 -53.52 6.56 26.36
CA THR A 262 -52.17 7.09 26.63
C THR A 262 -51.93 7.29 28.14
N SER A 263 -50.95 6.60 28.72
CA SER A 263 -50.27 7.09 29.92
C SER A 263 -48.84 6.59 29.98
N GLN A 264 -47.93 7.52 30.27
CA GLN A 264 -46.51 7.28 30.43
C GLN A 264 -46.28 6.43 31.68
N LEU A 265 -45.41 5.42 31.59
CA LEU A 265 -44.75 4.86 32.76
C LEU A 265 -43.27 4.64 32.45
N GLU A 266 -42.45 5.37 33.20
CA GLU A 266 -41.01 5.18 33.30
C GLU A 266 -40.67 3.71 33.60
N HIS A 267 -39.77 3.12 32.80
CA HIS A 267 -39.00 1.97 33.26
C HIS A 267 -37.54 2.06 32.81
N ASN A 268 -36.76 2.74 33.66
CA ASN A 268 -35.40 2.39 34.10
C ASN A 268 -34.55 1.52 33.13
N PRO A 269 -33.64 2.11 32.33
CA PRO A 269 -32.69 1.32 31.54
C PRO A 269 -31.56 0.83 32.44
N ARG A 270 -31.78 -0.31 33.10
CA ARG A 270 -30.71 -1.02 33.80
C ARG A 270 -29.92 -1.87 32.80
N GLY A 271 -28.76 -1.38 32.41
CA GLY A 271 -27.62 -2.24 32.07
C GLY A 271 -27.36 -2.55 30.60
N SER A 272 -27.32 -1.55 29.72
CA SER A 272 -26.41 -1.60 28.57
C SER A 272 -25.18 -0.78 28.93
N ARG A 273 -24.11 -1.44 29.42
CA ARG A 273 -22.77 -0.84 29.41
C ARG A 273 -22.35 -0.74 27.95
N THR A 274 -22.81 0.29 27.26
CA THR A 274 -22.13 0.78 26.07
C THR A 274 -20.76 1.21 26.55
N LYS A 275 -19.71 0.44 26.27
CA LYS A 275 -18.33 0.88 26.54
C LYS A 275 -18.19 2.21 25.80
N ALA A 276 -18.13 3.31 26.54
CA ALA A 276 -17.87 4.61 25.96
C ALA A 276 -16.54 4.49 25.20
N SER A 277 -16.58 4.68 23.89
CA SER A 277 -15.39 4.69 23.05
C SER A 277 -14.41 5.69 23.65
N VAL A 278 -13.18 5.26 23.94
CA VAL A 278 -12.13 6.15 24.44
C VAL A 278 -12.02 7.33 23.47
N PRO A 279 -12.12 8.59 23.93
CA PRO A 279 -12.09 9.73 23.03
C PRO A 279 -10.78 9.72 22.23
N PHE A 280 -10.88 9.95 20.91
CA PHE A 280 -9.77 9.89 19.96
C PHE A 280 -8.51 10.63 20.44
N CYS A 281 -8.70 11.83 21.02
CA CYS A 281 -7.60 12.65 21.53
C CYS A 281 -6.84 11.99 22.70
N GLN A 282 -7.54 11.21 23.54
CA GLN A 282 -6.92 10.48 24.65
C GLN A 282 -6.12 9.26 24.14
N SER A 283 -6.55 8.63 23.05
CA SER A 283 -5.81 7.54 22.42
C SER A 283 -4.56 8.05 21.68
N VAL A 284 -4.68 9.17 20.94
CA VAL A 284 -3.57 9.81 20.21
C VAL A 284 -2.50 10.37 21.16
N CYS A 285 -2.88 10.86 22.33
CA CYS A 285 -1.93 11.34 23.33
C CYS A 285 -1.40 10.23 24.26
N SER A 286 -1.74 8.97 24.01
CA SER A 286 -1.21 7.85 24.80
C SER A 286 0.30 7.71 24.59
N PRO A 287 1.10 7.51 25.65
CA PRO A 287 2.55 7.35 25.53
C PRO A 287 2.93 6.17 24.63
N ILE A 288 2.16 5.09 24.64
CA ILE A 288 2.39 3.92 23.78
C ILE A 288 2.18 4.25 22.31
N PHE A 289 1.13 5.01 22.00
CA PHE A 289 0.84 5.44 20.65
C PHE A 289 1.92 6.39 20.13
N LEU A 290 2.32 7.38 20.93
CA LEU A 290 3.40 8.32 20.57
C LEU A 290 4.74 7.60 20.37
N TRP A 291 5.08 6.64 21.23
CA TRP A 291 6.27 5.81 21.06
C TRP A 291 6.21 4.94 19.80
N SER A 292 5.03 4.39 19.49
CA SER A 292 4.79 3.62 18.27
C SER A 292 4.92 4.49 17.01
N ILE A 293 4.39 5.72 17.04
CA ILE A 293 4.59 6.69 15.94
C ILE A 293 6.07 7.00 15.76
N LEU A 294 6.79 7.30 16.85
CA LEU A 294 8.20 7.64 16.76
C LEU A 294 9.03 6.49 16.19
N THR A 295 8.85 5.29 16.71
CA THR A 295 9.56 4.09 16.23
C THR A 295 9.22 3.77 14.77
N MET A 296 7.95 3.88 14.37
CA MET A 296 7.55 3.71 12.97
C MET A 296 8.14 4.80 12.07
N ALA A 297 8.15 6.06 12.51
CA ALA A 297 8.73 7.15 11.73
C ALA A 297 10.24 6.97 11.52
N VAL A 298 10.98 6.59 12.57
CA VAL A 298 12.44 6.33 12.49
C VAL A 298 12.73 5.14 11.58
N THR A 299 11.97 4.05 11.70
CA THR A 299 12.17 2.86 10.85
C THR A 299 11.84 3.14 9.38
N GLN A 300 10.75 3.85 9.10
CA GLN A 300 10.40 4.27 7.74
C GLN A 300 11.44 5.22 7.14
N LEU A 301 11.90 6.21 7.91
CA LEU A 301 12.94 7.13 7.45
C LEU A 301 14.24 6.39 7.11
N ARG A 302 14.64 5.42 7.95
CA ARG A 302 15.82 4.58 7.70
C ARG A 302 15.67 3.78 6.39
N LEU A 303 14.50 3.20 6.15
CA LEU A 303 14.23 2.44 4.92
C LEU A 303 14.27 3.34 3.69
N ILE A 304 13.60 4.50 3.72
CA ILE A 304 13.59 5.46 2.61
C ILE A 304 15.01 5.97 2.32
N PHE A 305 15.78 6.31 3.36
CA PHE A 305 17.17 6.70 3.21
C PHE A 305 18.00 5.61 2.55
N PHE A 306 17.87 4.37 3.02
CA PHE A 306 18.56 3.22 2.42
C PHE A 306 18.19 3.08 0.94
N MET A 307 16.90 3.18 0.58
CA MET A 307 16.44 3.06 -0.81
C MET A 307 17.03 4.13 -1.74
N GLY A 308 17.10 5.38 -1.29
CA GLY A 308 17.66 6.48 -2.08
C GLY A 308 19.19 6.40 -2.20
N ALA A 309 19.87 5.94 -1.14
CA ALA A 309 21.33 5.86 -1.09
C ALA A 309 21.92 4.54 -1.61
N MET A 310 21.10 3.49 -1.83
CA MET A 310 21.59 2.14 -2.12
C MET A 310 22.56 2.09 -3.29
N ASN A 311 22.23 2.72 -4.42
CA ASN A 311 23.12 2.72 -5.59
C ASN A 311 24.49 3.34 -5.28
N LYS A 312 24.52 4.46 -4.55
CA LYS A 312 25.75 5.14 -4.13
C LYS A 312 26.54 4.34 -3.10
N MET A 313 25.85 3.66 -2.17
CA MET A 313 26.50 2.80 -1.19
C MET A 313 27.20 1.61 -1.86
N ILE A 314 26.54 0.98 -2.84
CA ILE A 314 27.15 -0.11 -3.63
C ILE A 314 28.29 0.44 -4.48
N GLU A 315 28.11 1.58 -5.17
CA GLU A 315 29.15 2.24 -5.94
C GLU A 315 30.41 2.47 -5.10
N PHE A 316 30.27 3.05 -3.90
CA PHE A 316 31.38 3.27 -2.97
C PHE A 316 32.08 1.98 -2.55
N LEU A 317 31.33 0.92 -2.25
CA LEU A 317 31.88 -0.39 -1.85
C LEU A 317 32.71 -1.05 -2.95
N VAL A 318 32.28 -0.93 -4.22
CA VAL A 318 33.02 -1.49 -5.35
C VAL A 318 34.25 -0.66 -5.68
N MET A 319 34.10 0.66 -5.61
CA MET A 319 35.16 1.63 -5.91
C MET A 319 36.23 1.73 -4.83
N HIS A 320 36.00 1.17 -3.63
CA HIS A 320 36.87 1.35 -2.46
C HIS A 320 37.16 2.83 -2.13
N GLY A 321 36.27 3.74 -2.53
CA GLY A 321 36.43 5.19 -2.37
C GLY A 321 37.39 5.87 -3.34
N ASP A 322 37.82 5.22 -4.44
CA ASP A 322 38.65 5.85 -5.46
C ASP A 322 37.86 6.96 -6.21
N PRO A 323 38.30 8.23 -6.19
CA PRO A 323 37.61 9.32 -6.88
C PRO A 323 37.79 9.29 -8.41
N HIS A 324 38.80 8.59 -8.94
CA HIS A 324 39.10 8.56 -10.38
C HIS A 324 39.35 7.12 -10.87
N PRO A 325 38.29 6.29 -10.95
CA PRO A 325 38.43 4.91 -11.38
C PRO A 325 38.89 4.82 -12.84
N SER A 326 39.62 3.75 -13.16
CA SER A 326 39.83 3.34 -14.55
C SER A 326 38.48 3.06 -15.25
N GLU A 327 38.45 3.18 -16.58
CA GLU A 327 37.22 2.91 -17.36
C GLU A 327 36.70 1.48 -17.16
N GLU A 328 37.60 0.50 -17.03
CA GLU A 328 37.25 -0.89 -16.73
C GLU A 328 36.54 -1.01 -15.37
N LEU A 329 37.06 -0.35 -14.33
CA LEU A 329 36.44 -0.36 -13.01
C LEU A 329 35.07 0.32 -13.04
N ARG A 330 34.91 1.42 -13.79
CA ARG A 330 33.63 2.09 -13.97
C ARG A 330 32.57 1.18 -14.61
N LYS A 331 32.97 0.34 -15.58
CA LYS A 331 32.06 -0.64 -16.20
C LYS A 331 31.64 -1.71 -15.20
N ILE A 332 32.59 -2.27 -14.44
CA ILE A 332 32.32 -3.27 -13.39
C ILE A 332 31.36 -2.70 -12.34
N VAL A 333 31.56 -1.45 -11.93
CA VAL A 333 30.70 -0.76 -10.96
C VAL A 333 29.27 -0.63 -11.47
N LYS A 334 29.08 -0.18 -12.72
CA LYS A 334 27.74 -0.07 -13.32
C LYS A 334 27.02 -1.43 -13.35
N GLU A 335 27.72 -2.49 -13.75
CA GLU A 335 27.17 -3.85 -13.79
C GLU A 335 26.81 -4.37 -12.38
N GLN A 336 27.70 -4.20 -11.41
CA GLN A 336 27.47 -4.66 -10.03
C GLN A 336 26.34 -3.89 -9.34
N VAL A 337 26.28 -2.55 -9.49
CA VAL A 337 25.20 -1.74 -8.94
C VAL A 337 23.84 -2.18 -9.51
N GLY A 338 23.76 -2.40 -10.82
CA GLY A 338 22.54 -2.91 -11.47
C GLY A 338 22.14 -4.30 -10.97
N PHE A 339 23.10 -5.21 -10.82
CA PHE A 339 22.89 -6.58 -10.34
C PHE A 339 22.35 -6.61 -8.90
N TYR A 340 23.02 -5.92 -7.97
CA TYR A 340 22.61 -5.89 -6.56
C TYR A 340 21.27 -5.15 -6.35
N SER A 341 21.02 -4.08 -7.11
CA SER A 341 19.72 -3.40 -7.12
C SER A 341 18.58 -4.34 -7.55
N SER A 342 18.85 -5.19 -8.55
CA SER A 342 17.89 -6.19 -9.02
C SER A 342 17.65 -7.31 -8.00
N ILE A 343 18.70 -7.82 -7.36
CA ILE A 343 18.59 -8.80 -6.26
C ILE A 343 17.76 -8.24 -5.12
N PHE A 344 18.05 -7.00 -4.70
CA PHE A 344 17.35 -6.37 -3.59
C PHE A 344 15.83 -6.32 -3.83
N GLY A 345 15.39 -5.97 -5.03
CA GLY A 345 13.97 -6.00 -5.37
C GLY A 345 13.39 -7.42 -5.49
N ALA A 346 14.15 -8.38 -6.04
CA ALA A 346 13.71 -9.76 -6.16
C ALA A 346 13.52 -10.45 -4.80
N ILE A 347 14.37 -10.18 -3.81
CA ILE A 347 14.24 -10.71 -2.45
C ILE A 347 12.92 -10.27 -1.80
N GLN A 348 12.39 -9.09 -2.16
CA GLN A 348 11.11 -8.61 -1.60
C GLN A 348 9.91 -9.43 -2.06
N LEU A 349 10.02 -10.23 -3.13
CA LEU A 349 8.99 -11.22 -3.50
C LEU A 349 8.78 -12.27 -2.41
N LEU A 350 9.77 -12.50 -1.53
CA LEU A 350 9.62 -13.43 -0.41
C LEU A 350 8.49 -12.99 0.55
N CYS A 351 8.13 -11.70 0.59
CA CYS A 351 7.00 -11.22 1.38
C CYS A 351 5.66 -11.82 0.92
N LEU A 352 5.47 -12.10 -0.37
CA LEU A 352 4.28 -12.80 -0.86
C LEU A 352 4.16 -14.23 -0.32
N LEU A 353 5.28 -14.85 0.10
CA LEU A 353 5.30 -16.20 0.66
C LEU A 353 5.23 -16.18 2.19
N THR A 354 5.95 -15.27 2.84
CA THR A 354 6.07 -15.25 4.31
C THR A 354 4.88 -14.57 4.99
N CYS A 355 4.33 -13.50 4.41
CA CYS A 355 3.18 -12.80 4.99
C CYS A 355 1.91 -13.67 5.12
N PRO A 356 1.47 -14.45 4.11
CA PRO A 356 0.29 -15.31 4.27
C PRO A 356 0.50 -16.39 5.33
N LEU A 357 1.72 -16.90 5.53
CA LEU A 357 2.01 -17.84 6.63
C LEU A 357 1.77 -17.20 8.00
N ILE A 358 2.22 -15.96 8.19
CA ILE A 358 1.98 -15.21 9.43
C ILE A 358 0.48 -14.97 9.62
N GLY A 359 -0.23 -14.55 8.57
CA GLY A 359 -1.67 -14.32 8.62
C GLY A 359 -2.47 -15.59 8.94
N TYR A 360 -2.06 -16.73 8.38
CA TYR A 360 -2.65 -18.03 8.67
C TYR A 360 -2.47 -18.43 10.14
N ILE A 361 -1.28 -18.22 10.70
CA ILE A 361 -1.03 -18.47 12.13
C ILE A 361 -1.92 -17.56 12.99
N MET A 362 -2.12 -16.30 12.59
CA MET A 362 -2.99 -15.37 13.30
C MET A 362 -4.47 -15.77 13.22
N ASP A 363 -4.95 -16.17 12.04
CA ASP A 363 -6.33 -16.66 11.86
C ASP A 363 -6.56 -17.93 12.71
N TRP A 364 -5.63 -18.89 12.69
CA TRP A 364 -5.70 -20.10 13.49
C TRP A 364 -5.79 -19.81 15.00
N ARG A 365 -4.98 -18.87 15.50
CA ARG A 365 -5.03 -18.42 16.90
C ARG A 365 -6.34 -17.74 17.27
N MET A 366 -6.93 -16.99 16.34
CA MET A 366 -8.21 -16.32 16.55
C MET A 366 -9.35 -17.35 16.63
N GLU A 367 -9.33 -18.39 15.80
CA GLU A 367 -10.29 -19.49 15.87
C GLU A 367 -10.18 -20.27 17.20
N GLU A 368 -8.96 -20.48 17.73
CA GLU A 368 -8.77 -21.06 19.07
C GLU A 368 -9.42 -20.21 20.18
N CYS A 369 -9.27 -18.87 20.13
CA CYS A 369 -9.91 -17.96 21.10
C CYS A 369 -11.45 -17.96 21.00
N GLU A 370 -12.04 -18.21 19.83
CA GLU A 370 -13.50 -18.23 19.64
C GLU A 370 -14.13 -19.59 20.02
N ALA A 371 -13.35 -20.67 19.98
CA ALA A 371 -13.80 -22.02 20.37
C ALA A 371 -13.77 -22.28 21.89
N GLU A 372 -13.01 -21.50 22.68
CA GLU A 372 -12.96 -21.64 24.15
C GLU A 372 -14.10 -20.89 24.86
N ASP A 373 -14.89 -21.64 25.64
CA ASP A 373 -16.08 -21.20 26.39
C ASP A 373 -15.76 -20.01 27.35
N PRO A 374 -16.53 -18.90 27.36
CA PRO A 374 -16.24 -17.68 28.12
C PRO A 374 -16.26 -17.79 29.67
N ASN A 375 -16.43 -18.98 30.25
CA ASN A 375 -16.57 -19.18 31.71
C ASN A 375 -15.28 -19.53 32.46
N THR A 376 -14.11 -19.51 31.83
CA THR A 376 -12.83 -19.81 32.51
C THR A 376 -12.01 -18.55 32.78
N PRO A 377 -11.87 -18.09 34.04
CA PRO A 377 -11.32 -16.77 34.39
C PRO A 377 -9.79 -16.63 34.20
N MET A 378 -9.09 -17.68 33.78
CA MET A 378 -7.63 -17.68 33.64
C MET A 378 -7.12 -17.35 32.22
N ASN A 379 -7.98 -17.46 31.19
CA ASN A 379 -7.56 -17.37 29.77
C ASN A 379 -7.85 -16.03 29.08
N LEU A 380 -8.62 -15.11 29.70
CA LEU A 380 -8.89 -13.78 29.12
C LEU A 380 -7.64 -12.92 28.94
N ARG A 381 -6.53 -13.21 29.64
CA ARG A 381 -5.34 -12.35 29.61
C ARG A 381 -4.61 -12.41 28.26
N TRP A 382 -4.61 -13.56 27.59
CA TRP A 382 -3.89 -13.72 26.31
C TRP A 382 -4.67 -13.20 25.10
N CYS A 383 -5.99 -13.44 25.02
CA CYS A 383 -6.79 -12.87 23.93
C CYS A 383 -6.99 -11.34 24.08
N HIS A 384 -6.94 -10.76 25.30
CA HIS A 384 -6.96 -9.30 25.48
C HIS A 384 -5.66 -8.59 25.11
N LEU A 385 -4.51 -9.25 25.27
CA LEU A 385 -3.19 -8.69 24.95
C LEU A 385 -3.00 -8.46 23.43
N SER A 386 -3.82 -9.09 22.59
CA SER A 386 -3.83 -8.86 21.13
C SER A 386 -4.67 -7.67 20.68
N PHE A 387 -5.51 -7.09 21.56
CA PHE A 387 -6.49 -6.05 21.20
C PHE A 387 -6.48 -4.79 22.08
N THR A 388 -5.50 -4.63 22.97
CA THR A 388 -5.30 -3.37 23.69
C THR A 388 -3.83 -2.98 23.67
N PRO A 389 -3.46 -1.79 23.18
CA PRO A 389 -2.16 -1.21 23.49
C PRO A 389 -2.22 -0.87 24.98
N SER A 390 -1.63 -1.74 25.81
CA SER A 390 -1.43 -1.52 27.24
C SER A 390 -0.51 -0.35 27.49
#